data_AF-A0A352YZ95-F1
#
_entry.id   AF-A0A352YZ95-F1
#
_cell.length_a   1.000
_cell.length_b   1.000
_cell.length_c   1.000
_cell.angle_alpha   90.00
_cell.angle_beta   90.00
_cell.angle_gamma   90.00
#
_symmetry.space_group_name_H-M   'P 1'
#
loop_
_entity.id
_entity.type
_entity.pdbx_description
1 polymer ?
#
loop_
_entity_poly.entity_id
_entity_poly.type
_entity_poly.pdbx_seq_one_letter_code
_entity_poly.pdbx_strand_id
1 'polypeptide(L)'
;LITWFLTGLWHGANYTFIVWGLFHGVFLIIHRWQSRPRKKLLKSLGIRNSDLVVVIPETVFTIIIIIISWIIFRSGSLVQSGEYLSILFSSSLFTIPEIFPKRLLILIILFIAVEIIQRNKQHVLQLEQLKYRVLRWGVYIGLIIVISLSKSDPQEFIYFQF
;
A
#
# COMPACT_ATOMS: atom_id res chain seq x y z
N LEU A 1 19.63 5.05 7.47
CA LEU A 1 19.59 3.69 8.06
C LEU A 1 19.10 3.73 9.50
N ILE A 2 19.76 4.47 10.40
CA ILE A 2 19.39 4.58 11.82
C ILE A 2 17.92 4.95 12.02
N THR A 3 17.42 5.97 11.33
CA THR A 3 16.00 6.38 11.41
C THR A 3 15.06 5.21 11.14
N TRP A 4 15.30 4.47 10.05
CA TRP A 4 14.46 3.36 9.64
C TRP A 4 14.60 2.13 10.54
N PHE A 5 15.77 1.90 11.11
CA PHE A 5 15.98 0.89 12.15
C PHE A 5 15.13 1.21 13.40
N LEU A 6 15.15 2.46 13.86
CA LEU A 6 14.32 2.92 14.97
C LEU A 6 12.82 2.86 14.64
N THR A 7 12.41 3.17 13.40
CA THR A 7 11.04 2.98 12.94
C THR A 7 10.61 1.52 13.02
N GLY A 8 11.49 0.58 12.65
CA GLY A 8 11.24 -0.86 12.80
C GLY A 8 11.04 -1.26 14.27
N LEU A 9 11.95 -0.84 15.15
CA LEU A 9 11.85 -1.12 16.59
C LEU A 9 10.60 -0.51 17.23
N TRP A 10 10.14 0.65 16.74
CA TRP A 10 8.90 1.26 17.22
C TRP A 10 7.68 0.38 16.91
N HIS A 11 7.69 -0.36 15.80
CA HIS A 11 6.58 -1.24 15.39
C HIS A 11 6.43 -2.53 16.18
N GLY A 12 7.48 -3.03 16.83
CA GLY A 12 7.37 -4.15 17.75
C GLY A 12 8.71 -4.84 18.02
N ALA A 13 8.67 -5.80 18.95
CA ALA A 13 9.85 -6.55 19.40
C ALA A 13 10.29 -7.69 18.45
N ASN A 14 9.46 -8.04 17.46
CA ASN A 14 9.79 -9.11 16.51
C ASN A 14 10.90 -8.68 15.54
N TYR A 15 11.82 -9.60 15.22
CA TYR A 15 12.89 -9.39 14.23
C TYR A 15 12.38 -9.00 12.85
N THR A 16 11.16 -9.42 12.49
CA THR A 16 10.51 -9.04 11.23
C THR A 16 10.42 -7.52 11.06
N PHE A 17 10.11 -6.77 12.13
CA PHE A 17 10.03 -5.31 12.09
C PHE A 17 11.40 -4.64 11.92
N ILE A 18 12.45 -5.20 12.53
CA ILE A 18 13.82 -4.71 12.36
C ILE A 18 14.27 -4.89 10.90
N VAL A 19 14.08 -6.09 10.35
CA VAL A 19 14.42 -6.40 8.96
C VAL A 19 13.62 -5.53 8.00
N TRP A 20 12.33 -5.35 8.25
CA TRP A 20 11.46 -4.45 7.50
C TRP A 20 11.98 -3.00 7.49
N GLY A 21 12.36 -2.47 8.65
CA GLY A 21 12.90 -1.12 8.77
C GLY A 21 14.22 -0.98 8.01
N LEU A 22 15.16 -1.90 8.22
CA LEU A 22 16.43 -1.90 7.50
C LEU A 22 16.24 -2.02 5.98
N PHE A 23 15.30 -2.84 5.52
CA PHE A 23 14.94 -3.00 4.11
C PHE A 23 14.58 -1.65 3.47
N HIS A 24 13.66 -0.89 4.07
CA HIS A 24 13.34 0.48 3.62
C HIS A 24 14.54 1.42 3.67
N GLY A 25 15.31 1.34 4.75
CA GLY A 25 16.52 2.13 4.93
C GLY A 25 17.56 1.92 3.81
N VAL A 26 17.76 0.66 3.40
CA VAL A 26 18.66 0.28 2.31
C VAL A 26 18.13 0.77 0.96
N PHE A 27 16.86 0.52 0.64
CA PHE A 27 16.28 0.99 -0.63
C PHE A 27 16.29 2.51 -0.76
N LEU A 28 16.11 3.25 0.33
CA LEU A 28 16.23 4.71 0.31
C LEU A 28 17.67 5.17 0.04
N ILE A 29 18.67 4.47 0.60
CA ILE A 29 20.10 4.74 0.31
C ILE A 29 20.39 4.47 -1.17
N ILE A 30 19.95 3.33 -1.69
CA ILE A 30 20.09 2.97 -3.12
C ILE A 30 19.42 4.04 -3.98
N HIS A 31 18.19 4.46 -3.64
CA HIS A 31 17.46 5.49 -4.36
C HIS A 31 18.21 6.82 -4.41
N ARG A 32 18.79 7.25 -3.29
CA ARG A 32 19.62 8.47 -3.24
C ARG A 32 20.90 8.32 -4.06
N TRP A 33 21.56 7.19 -3.97
CA TRP A 33 22.81 6.93 -4.69
C TRP A 33 22.60 6.89 -6.22
N GLN A 34 21.52 6.25 -6.69
CA GLN A 34 21.21 6.17 -8.12
C GLN A 34 20.69 7.47 -8.74
N SER A 35 20.27 8.45 -7.92
CA SER A 35 19.65 9.70 -8.43
C SER A 35 20.50 10.46 -9.45
N ARG A 36 21.81 10.58 -9.19
CA ARG A 36 22.79 11.25 -10.07
C ARG A 36 23.08 10.47 -11.37
N PRO A 37 23.49 9.19 -11.32
CA PRO A 37 23.74 8.41 -12.54
C PRO A 37 22.48 8.26 -13.39
N ARG A 38 21.30 8.06 -12.78
CA ARG A 38 20.01 8.04 -13.47
C ARG A 38 19.75 9.32 -14.24
N LYS A 39 19.90 10.49 -13.60
CA LYS A 39 19.69 11.79 -14.27
C LYS A 39 20.65 11.99 -15.45
N LYS A 40 21.91 11.55 -15.32
CA LYS A 40 22.89 11.61 -16.42
C LYS A 40 22.51 10.70 -17.58
N LEU A 41 22.08 9.47 -17.29
CA LEU A 41 21.64 8.49 -18.29
C LEU A 41 20.42 8.99 -19.06
N LEU A 42 19.37 9.42 -18.37
CA LEU A 42 18.16 9.94 -19.01
C LEU A 42 18.45 11.15 -19.91
N LYS A 43 19.30 12.08 -19.44
CA LYS A 43 19.75 13.23 -20.25
C LYS A 43 20.50 12.78 -21.51
N SER A 44 21.38 11.79 -21.39
CA SER A 44 22.16 11.25 -22.53
C SER A 44 21.28 10.56 -23.57
N LEU A 45 20.17 9.95 -23.14
CA LEU A 45 19.22 9.28 -24.02
C LEU A 45 18.11 10.20 -24.55
N GLY A 46 18.08 11.47 -24.12
CA GLY A 46 17.02 12.42 -24.46
C GLY A 46 15.65 12.09 -23.85
N ILE A 47 15.61 11.19 -22.86
CA ILE A 47 14.39 10.72 -22.22
C ILE A 47 14.03 11.65 -21.04
N ARG A 48 12.76 12.05 -20.95
CA ARG A 48 12.24 12.86 -19.84
C ARG A 48 11.71 11.97 -18.73
N ASN A 49 11.73 12.48 -17.49
CA ASN A 49 11.18 11.75 -16.34
C ASN A 49 9.68 11.44 -16.48
N SER A 50 8.94 12.22 -17.28
CA SER A 50 7.51 12.03 -17.53
C SER A 50 7.22 10.97 -18.59
N ASP A 51 8.23 10.47 -19.30
CA ASP A 51 8.01 9.54 -20.38
C ASP A 51 7.60 8.17 -19.80
N LEU A 52 6.60 7.53 -20.41
CA LEU A 52 6.01 6.29 -19.90
C LEU A 52 7.03 5.14 -19.73
N VAL A 53 8.05 5.12 -20.59
CA VAL A 53 9.18 4.18 -20.54
C VAL A 53 9.99 4.27 -19.23
N VAL A 54 9.91 5.40 -18.53
CA VAL A 54 10.52 5.62 -17.21
C VAL A 54 9.49 5.42 -16.10
N VAL A 55 8.33 6.07 -16.22
CA VAL A 55 7.32 6.09 -15.16
C VAL A 55 6.79 4.69 -14.86
N ILE A 56 6.44 3.91 -15.88
CA ILE A 56 5.82 2.58 -15.69
C ILE A 56 6.79 1.62 -14.97
N PRO A 57 8.02 1.38 -15.48
CA PRO A 57 8.93 0.43 -14.83
C PRO A 57 9.33 0.86 -13.41
N GLU A 58 9.59 2.14 -13.17
CA GLU A 58 9.96 2.63 -11.84
C GLU A 58 8.82 2.52 -10.82
N THR A 59 7.60 2.79 -11.27
CA THR A 59 6.40 2.62 -10.43
C THR A 59 6.20 1.15 -10.08
N VAL A 60 6.25 0.26 -11.07
CA VAL A 60 6.10 -1.19 -10.88
C VAL A 60 7.19 -1.72 -9.95
N PHE A 61 8.45 -1.35 -10.18
CA PHE A 61 9.58 -1.75 -9.34
C PHE A 61 9.41 -1.31 -7.89
N THR A 62 9.00 -0.05 -7.68
CA THR A 62 8.71 0.47 -6.34
C THR A 62 7.57 -0.28 -5.67
N ILE A 63 6.47 -0.54 -6.39
CA ILE A 63 5.33 -1.30 -5.87
C ILE A 63 5.76 -2.71 -5.45
N ILE A 64 6.57 -3.41 -6.25
CA ILE A 64 7.07 -4.74 -5.92
C ILE A 64 7.90 -4.71 -4.63
N ILE A 65 8.82 -3.75 -4.49
CA ILE A 65 9.61 -3.56 -3.27
C ILE A 65 8.71 -3.35 -2.06
N ILE A 66 7.69 -2.49 -2.19
CA ILE A 66 6.75 -2.22 -1.10
C ILE A 66 5.93 -3.46 -0.73
N ILE A 67 5.44 -4.23 -1.72
CA ILE A 67 4.68 -5.46 -1.47
C ILE A 67 5.55 -6.50 -0.75
N ILE A 68 6.78 -6.73 -1.22
CA ILE A 68 7.74 -7.64 -0.56
C ILE A 68 7.99 -7.18 0.88
N SER A 69 8.16 -5.87 1.08
CA SER A 69 8.33 -5.31 2.41
C SER A 69 7.13 -5.59 3.31
N TRP A 70 5.90 -5.43 2.82
CA TRP A 70 4.70 -5.72 3.59
C TRP A 70 4.57 -7.20 4.00
N ILE A 71 5.09 -8.14 3.19
CA ILE A 71 5.15 -9.56 3.57
C ILE A 71 6.02 -9.74 4.82
N ILE A 72 7.20 -9.12 4.85
CA ILE A 72 8.10 -9.16 6.01
C ILE A 72 7.43 -8.51 7.22
N PHE A 73 6.77 -7.36 7.03
CA PHE A 73 6.11 -6.66 8.12
C PHE A 73 4.98 -7.47 8.77
N ARG A 74 4.20 -8.18 7.96
CA ARG A 74 2.98 -8.88 8.41
C ARG A 74 3.24 -10.27 8.98
N SER A 75 4.36 -10.91 8.60
CA SER A 75 4.66 -12.26 9.03
C SER A 75 4.97 -12.33 10.53
N GLY A 76 4.60 -13.44 11.16
CA GLY A 76 4.92 -13.72 12.56
C GLY A 76 6.39 -14.15 12.77
N SER A 77 7.10 -14.51 11.70
CA SER A 77 8.52 -14.86 11.76
C SER A 77 9.21 -14.63 10.41
N LEU A 78 10.55 -14.61 10.44
CA LEU A 78 11.36 -14.52 9.21
C LEU A 78 11.23 -15.79 8.33
N VAL A 79 11.04 -16.96 8.96
CA VAL A 79 10.78 -18.22 8.25
C VAL A 79 9.47 -18.12 7.49
N GLN A 80 8.39 -17.68 8.16
CA GLN A 80 7.08 -17.53 7.53
C GLN A 80 7.10 -16.50 6.38
N SER A 81 7.85 -15.39 6.51
CA SER A 81 8.02 -14.47 5.37
C SER A 81 8.73 -15.13 4.18
N GLY A 82 9.71 -16.01 4.43
CA GLY A 82 10.38 -16.77 3.37
C GLY A 82 9.44 -17.74 2.66
N GLU A 83 8.55 -18.40 3.42
CA GLU A 83 7.50 -19.27 2.88
C GLU A 83 6.51 -18.47 2.00
N TYR A 84 6.07 -17.30 2.45
CA TYR A 84 5.20 -16.44 1.64
C TYR A 84 5.89 -15.98 0.34
N LEU A 85 7.17 -15.62 0.41
CA LEU A 85 7.93 -15.23 -0.78
C LEU A 85 8.14 -16.40 -1.75
N SER A 86 8.34 -17.62 -1.28
CA SER A 86 8.52 -18.78 -2.16
C SER A 86 7.25 -19.11 -2.93
N ILE A 87 6.07 -18.94 -2.31
CA ILE A 87 4.77 -19.12 -2.96
C ILE A 87 4.56 -18.15 -4.12
N LEU A 88 5.04 -16.89 -4.02
CA LEU A 88 4.93 -15.90 -5.11
C LEU A 88 5.59 -16.36 -6.41
N PHE A 89 6.62 -17.20 -6.32
CA PHE A 89 7.35 -17.74 -7.47
C PHE A 89 6.99 -19.21 -7.76
N SER A 90 5.93 -19.73 -7.13
CA SER A 90 5.47 -21.09 -7.34
C SER A 90 4.43 -21.19 -8.45
N SER A 91 4.15 -22.42 -8.90
CA SER A 91 3.13 -22.70 -9.90
C SER A 91 1.70 -22.35 -9.44
N SER A 92 1.48 -22.10 -8.14
CA SER A 92 0.19 -21.67 -7.60
C SER A 92 -0.28 -20.32 -8.17
N LEU A 93 0.62 -19.52 -8.74
CA LEU A 93 0.25 -18.26 -9.39
C LEU A 93 -0.70 -18.48 -10.59
N PHE A 94 -0.63 -19.66 -11.21
CA PHE A 94 -1.44 -20.02 -12.38
C PHE A 94 -2.65 -20.88 -12.01
N THR A 95 -2.90 -21.11 -10.71
CA THR A 95 -4.08 -21.85 -10.25
C THR A 95 -5.14 -20.90 -9.72
N ILE A 96 -6.41 -21.29 -9.84
CA ILE A 96 -7.51 -20.54 -9.26
C ILE A 96 -7.52 -20.83 -7.74
N PRO A 97 -7.46 -19.81 -6.88
CA PRO A 97 -7.49 -20.04 -5.44
C PRO A 97 -8.86 -20.61 -5.03
N GLU A 98 -8.85 -21.61 -4.15
CA GLU A 98 -10.07 -22.23 -3.61
C GLU A 98 -10.96 -21.21 -2.89
N ILE A 99 -10.33 -20.23 -2.23
CA ILE A 99 -10.99 -19.11 -1.56
C ILE A 99 -10.88 -17.87 -2.44
N PHE A 100 -11.98 -17.51 -3.09
CA PHE A 100 -12.06 -16.28 -3.88
C PHE A 100 -12.83 -15.19 -3.10
N PRO A 101 -12.15 -14.16 -2.57
CA PRO A 101 -12.77 -13.18 -1.67
C PRO A 101 -13.60 -12.14 -2.43
N LYS A 102 -14.72 -12.57 -3.04
CA LYS A 102 -15.61 -11.76 -3.89
C LYS A 102 -15.97 -10.42 -3.23
N ARG A 103 -16.38 -10.47 -1.96
CA ARG A 103 -16.76 -9.27 -1.19
C ARG A 103 -15.61 -8.27 -1.11
N LEU A 104 -14.40 -8.73 -0.81
CA LEU A 104 -13.22 -7.87 -0.72
C LEU A 104 -12.89 -7.24 -2.07
N LEU A 105 -12.92 -8.01 -3.15
CA LEU A 105 -12.66 -7.51 -4.50
C LEU A 105 -13.69 -6.45 -4.93
N ILE A 106 -14.97 -6.68 -4.65
CA ILE A 106 -16.03 -5.68 -4.92
C ILE A 106 -15.76 -4.39 -4.13
N LEU A 107 -15.38 -4.50 -2.85
CA LEU A 107 -15.06 -3.33 -2.03
C LEU A 107 -13.82 -2.58 -2.52
N ILE A 108 -12.78 -3.29 -2.95
CA ILE A 108 -11.57 -2.68 -3.53
C ILE A 108 -11.92 -1.95 -4.83
N ILE A 109 -12.70 -2.59 -5.72
CA ILE A 109 -13.14 -1.97 -6.98
C ILE A 109 -13.97 -0.73 -6.71
N LEU A 110 -14.92 -0.80 -5.76
CA LEU A 110 -15.74 0.34 -5.37
C LEU A 110 -14.88 1.47 -4.79
N PHE A 111 -13.93 1.15 -3.92
CA PHE A 111 -13.00 2.13 -3.34
C PHE A 111 -12.17 2.82 -4.42
N ILE A 112 -11.58 2.06 -5.34
CA ILE A 112 -10.80 2.61 -6.46
C ILE A 112 -11.68 3.48 -7.37
N ALA A 113 -12.91 3.04 -7.67
CA ALA A 113 -13.83 3.82 -8.48
C ALA A 113 -14.18 5.17 -7.82
N VAL A 114 -14.47 5.16 -6.52
CA VAL A 114 -14.73 6.37 -5.74
C VAL A 114 -13.50 7.29 -5.73
N GLU A 115 -12.32 6.74 -5.51
CA GLU A 115 -11.06 7.51 -5.53
C GLU A 115 -10.84 8.15 -6.90
N ILE A 116 -11.02 7.42 -8.00
CA ILE A 116 -10.86 7.95 -9.36
C ILE A 116 -11.88 9.07 -9.65
N ILE A 117 -13.14 8.91 -9.22
CA ILE A 117 -14.19 9.93 -9.40
C ILE A 117 -13.90 11.19 -8.58
N GLN A 118 -13.33 11.01 -7.37
CA GLN A 118 -13.14 12.09 -6.39
C GLN A 118 -11.72 12.66 -6.35
N ARG A 119 -10.75 12.13 -7.13
CA ARG A 119 -9.31 12.48 -7.05
C ARG A 119 -8.96 13.96 -7.17
N ASN A 120 -9.81 14.76 -7.82
CA ASN A 120 -9.59 16.20 -8.02
C ASN A 120 -10.30 17.07 -6.96
N LYS A 121 -10.99 16.43 -6.01
CA LYS A 121 -11.69 17.09 -4.92
C LYS A 121 -10.82 17.14 -3.68
N GLN A 122 -11.11 18.06 -2.76
CA GLN A 122 -10.36 18.17 -1.51
C GLN A 122 -10.54 16.94 -0.61
N HIS A 123 -11.69 16.28 -0.68
CA HIS A 123 -11.97 15.07 0.08
C HIS A 123 -13.06 14.21 -0.61
N VAL A 124 -13.08 12.92 -0.29
CA VAL A 124 -14.00 11.91 -0.87
C VAL A 124 -15.47 12.27 -0.67
N LEU A 125 -15.80 13.00 0.40
CA LEU A 125 -17.17 13.42 0.72
C LEU A 125 -17.57 14.79 0.13
N GLN A 126 -16.77 15.37 -0.77
CA GLN A 126 -17.12 16.65 -1.41
C GLN A 126 -18.19 16.42 -2.49
N LEU A 127 -19.45 16.39 -2.05
CA LEU A 127 -20.64 16.05 -2.86
C LEU A 127 -21.40 17.30 -3.33
N GLU A 128 -20.69 18.41 -3.54
CA GLU A 128 -21.26 19.70 -3.96
C GLU A 128 -21.96 19.66 -5.32
N GLN A 129 -21.59 18.67 -6.13
CA GLN A 129 -22.16 18.37 -7.44
C GLN A 129 -23.59 17.82 -7.36
N LEU A 130 -24.01 17.30 -6.20
CA LEU A 130 -25.40 16.85 -6.01
C LEU A 130 -26.31 18.08 -5.98
N LYS A 131 -27.17 18.19 -7.00
CA LYS A 131 -28.15 19.29 -7.18
C LYS A 131 -29.07 19.45 -5.96
N TYR A 132 -29.50 18.33 -5.36
CA TYR A 132 -30.45 18.34 -4.26
C TYR A 132 -29.73 18.29 -2.90
N ARG A 133 -29.91 19.36 -2.10
CA ARG A 133 -29.35 19.47 -0.75
C ARG A 133 -29.80 18.32 0.16
N VAL A 134 -31.05 17.85 0.03
CA VAL A 134 -31.59 16.73 0.84
C VAL A 134 -30.83 15.43 0.58
N LEU A 135 -30.53 15.09 -0.68
CA LEU A 135 -29.76 13.88 -1.01
C LEU A 135 -28.35 13.94 -0.43
N ARG A 136 -27.71 15.12 -0.46
CA ARG A 136 -26.37 15.31 0.11
C ARG A 136 -26.33 15.06 1.62
N TRP A 137 -27.26 15.67 2.36
CA TRP A 137 -27.37 15.45 3.82
C TRP A 137 -27.77 14.01 4.14
N GLY A 138 -28.64 13.40 3.33
CA GLY A 138 -29.02 11.99 3.46
C GLY A 138 -27.80 11.06 3.37
N VAL A 139 -26.89 11.30 2.42
CA VAL A 139 -25.64 10.52 2.31
C VAL A 139 -24.74 10.70 3.54
N TYR A 140 -24.56 11.94 4.03
CA TYR A 140 -23.73 12.19 5.21
C TYR A 140 -24.30 11.54 6.48
N ILE A 141 -25.59 11.72 6.72
CA ILE A 141 -26.27 11.12 7.88
C ILE A 141 -26.27 9.60 7.77
N GLY A 142 -26.53 9.06 6.57
CA GLY A 142 -26.47 7.62 6.31
C GLY A 142 -25.09 7.04 6.62
N LEU A 143 -24.01 7.69 6.20
CA LEU A 143 -22.64 7.26 6.53
C LEU A 143 -22.37 7.29 8.04
N ILE A 144 -22.79 8.35 8.73
CA ILE A 144 -22.64 8.45 10.19
C ILE A 144 -23.39 7.31 10.89
N ILE A 145 -24.63 7.01 10.47
CA ILE A 145 -25.42 5.90 11.01
C ILE A 145 -24.73 4.57 10.74
N VAL A 146 -24.28 4.33 9.50
CA VAL A 146 -23.57 3.08 9.16
C VAL A 146 -22.31 2.92 10.00
N ILE A 147 -21.50 3.96 10.16
CA ILE A 147 -20.29 3.92 11.00
C ILE A 147 -20.65 3.67 12.46
N SER A 148 -21.68 4.33 12.99
CA SER A 148 -22.08 4.21 14.40
C SER A 148 -22.70 2.84 14.72
N LEU A 149 -23.41 2.24 13.76
CA LEU A 149 -24.02 0.91 13.90
C LEU A 149 -23.04 -0.22 13.57
N SER A 150 -21.94 0.08 12.90
CA SER A 150 -20.87 -0.88 12.63
C SER A 150 -20.16 -1.21 13.93
N LYS A 151 -20.55 -2.34 14.54
CA LYS A 151 -19.81 -2.91 15.65
C LYS A 151 -18.54 -3.56 15.09
N SER A 152 -17.38 -2.97 15.37
CA SER A 152 -16.10 -3.66 15.26
C SER A 152 -15.74 -4.23 16.62
N ASP A 153 -15.33 -5.49 16.69
CA ASP A 153 -14.67 -6.00 17.88
C ASP A 153 -13.47 -5.10 18.21
N PRO A 154 -13.21 -4.78 19.50
CA PRO A 154 -12.04 -4.01 19.87
C PRO A 154 -10.80 -4.74 19.38
N GLN A 155 -10.21 -4.28 18.28
CA GLN A 155 -8.92 -4.80 17.85
C GLN A 155 -7.86 -4.12 18.70
N GLU A 156 -7.10 -4.94 19.43
CA GLU A 156 -5.88 -4.48 20.06
C GLU A 156 -5.01 -3.81 19.00
N PHE A 157 -4.45 -2.66 19.36
CA PHE A 157 -3.49 -2.00 18.50
C PHE A 157 -2.37 -2.99 18.14
N ILE A 158 -1.85 -2.90 16.91
CA ILE A 158 -0.86 -3.85 16.39
C ILE A 158 0.37 -4.02 17.31
N TYR A 159 0.64 -3.01 18.17
CA TYR A 159 1.66 -3.00 19.22
C TYR A 159 1.33 -3.80 20.49
N PHE A 160 0.23 -4.54 20.54
CA PHE A 160 -0.12 -5.40 21.68
C PHE A 160 -0.36 -6.85 21.28
N GLN A 161 -0.27 -7.17 19.98
CA GLN A 161 -0.54 -8.51 19.44
C GLN A 161 0.69 -9.44 19.40
N PHE A 162 1.60 -9.33 20.36
CA PHE A 162 2.81 -10.16 20.46
C PHE A 162 2.81 -11.10 21.65
#